data_AF-A0A9P5PMA3-F1
#
_entry.id   AF-A0A9P5PMA3-F1
#
_cell.length_a   1.000
_cell.length_b   1.000
_cell.length_c   1.000
_cell.angle_alpha   90.00
_cell.angle_beta   90.00
_cell.angle_gamma   90.00
#
_symmetry.space_group_name_H-M   'P 1'
#
loop_
_entity.id
_entity.type
_entity.pdbx_description
1 polymer ?
#
loop_
_entity_poly.entity_id
_entity_poly.type
_entity_poly.pdbx_seq_one_letter_code
_entity_poly.pdbx_strand_id
1 'polypeptide(L)'
;MPPQKRKLSDLSTPDVTNITGALFTFTEGLDENDEGTKPLLEDFRRILQKLRVTAAQPTSFSSATKDDLNRAKIFFQNLEWKEDGKVSAAEHGLFAKTNSFLSFENTQTMISIILSHVPQVNEMASRMLTDLVLLHLASTHSDETEAVTVIPDYTVMKTKTTFDGIHSYGGVMDYLVAKYPKEYSNAMLCDPISILERESITEKRQSNIFEAKNLASMRDNIAQVVLAAAATCQQEGKKCTRGALTDGNTWIFFTYSQVDSGGGNYGLTAEITLGEHAERLPLILGLLRDWLDNAHDPNLQYFNAV
;
A
#
# COMPACT_ATOMS: atom_id res chain seq x y z
N MET A 1 -28.63 39.96 22.77
CA MET A 1 -28.29 38.55 23.13
C MET A 1 -26.78 38.45 23.22
N PRO A 2 -26.20 37.87 24.29
CA PRO A 2 -24.76 37.67 24.36
C PRO A 2 -24.31 36.65 23.29
N PRO A 3 -23.11 36.80 22.70
CA PRO A 3 -22.60 35.86 21.71
C PRO A 3 -22.40 34.48 22.34
N GLN A 4 -22.97 33.47 21.69
CA GLN A 4 -22.88 32.08 22.12
C GLN A 4 -21.43 31.61 21.96
N LYS A 5 -20.81 31.10 23.03
CA LYS A 5 -19.45 30.54 22.98
C LYS A 5 -19.47 29.33 22.04
N ARG A 6 -18.82 29.44 20.88
CA ARG A 6 -18.60 28.32 19.96
C ARG A 6 -17.73 27.27 20.63
N LYS A 7 -18.14 26.00 20.56
CA LYS A 7 -17.34 24.87 21.05
C LYS A 7 -16.36 24.44 19.96
N LEU A 8 -15.24 23.82 20.34
CA LEU A 8 -14.28 23.22 19.40
C LEU A 8 -14.92 22.14 18.51
N SER A 9 -16.01 21.52 18.97
CA SER A 9 -16.86 20.59 18.20
C SER A 9 -17.58 21.22 17.01
N ASP A 10 -17.70 22.55 16.99
CA ASP A 10 -18.49 23.28 16.00
C ASP A 10 -17.62 23.77 14.84
N LEU A 11 -16.32 23.45 14.85
CA LEU A 11 -15.39 23.78 13.78
C LEU A 11 -15.55 22.83 12.59
N SER A 12 -15.57 23.40 11.39
CA SER A 12 -15.55 22.59 10.18
C SER A 12 -14.16 21.96 9.94
N THR A 13 -14.08 20.89 9.16
CA THR A 13 -12.80 20.25 8.81
C THR A 13 -11.77 21.22 8.17
N PRO A 14 -12.18 22.16 7.29
CA PRO A 14 -11.30 23.24 6.82
C PRO A 14 -10.79 24.14 7.95
N ASP A 15 -11.65 24.52 8.90
CA ASP A 15 -11.24 25.36 10.04
C ASP A 15 -10.21 24.65 10.90
N VAL A 16 -10.44 23.37 11.22
CA VAL A 16 -9.50 22.56 12.01
C VAL A 16 -8.17 22.41 11.27
N THR A 17 -8.18 22.23 9.95
CA THR A 17 -6.96 22.14 9.13
C THR A 17 -6.17 23.44 9.13
N ASN A 18 -6.83 24.58 8.91
CA ASN A 18 -6.17 25.88 8.89
C ASN A 18 -5.59 26.25 10.26
N ILE A 19 -6.35 25.98 11.34
CA ILE A 19 -5.89 26.20 12.71
C ILE A 19 -4.69 25.29 13.02
N THR A 20 -4.75 24.01 12.64
CA THR A 20 -3.66 23.05 12.88
C THR A 20 -2.38 23.44 12.13
N GLY A 21 -2.50 23.84 10.86
CA GLY A 21 -1.35 24.28 10.04
C GLY A 21 -0.70 25.54 10.61
N ALA A 22 -1.52 26.55 10.95
CA ALA A 22 -1.02 27.78 11.56
C ALA A 22 -0.32 27.53 12.91
N LEU A 23 -0.88 26.63 13.74
CA LEU A 23 -0.27 26.24 15.00
C LEU A 23 1.06 25.52 14.79
N PHE A 24 1.15 24.62 13.80
CA PHE A 24 2.37 23.88 13.50
C PHE A 24 3.51 24.81 13.06
N THR A 25 3.24 25.69 12.08
CA THR A 25 4.21 26.70 11.61
C THR A 25 4.66 27.64 12.73
N PHE A 26 3.74 28.01 13.64
CA PHE A 26 4.09 28.81 14.80
C PHE A 26 5.00 28.05 15.78
N THR A 27 4.71 26.77 16.05
CA THR A 27 5.52 25.95 16.96
C THR A 27 6.92 25.64 16.42
N GLU A 28 7.09 25.50 15.11
CA GLU A 28 8.42 25.33 14.50
C GLU A 28 9.33 26.56 14.65
N GLY A 29 8.73 27.74 14.85
CA GLY A 29 9.45 28.98 15.09
C GLY A 29 9.87 29.21 16.55
N LEU A 30 9.53 28.29 17.47
CA LEU A 30 9.84 28.42 18.89
C LEU A 30 11.06 27.56 19.26
N ASP A 31 11.96 28.10 20.08
CA ASP A 31 13.07 27.33 20.65
C ASP A 31 12.56 26.41 21.76
N GLU A 32 12.72 25.10 21.60
CA GLU A 32 12.30 24.10 22.60
C GLU A 32 13.12 24.14 23.90
N ASN A 33 14.29 24.79 23.87
CA ASN A 33 15.18 24.90 25.02
C ASN A 33 14.92 26.15 25.85
N ASP A 34 14.17 27.13 25.33
CA ASP A 34 13.76 28.30 26.08
C ASP A 34 12.73 27.92 27.15
N GLU A 35 13.01 28.25 28.41
CA GLU A 35 12.10 27.96 29.52
C GLU A 35 10.81 28.78 29.45
N GLY A 36 10.81 29.91 28.74
CA GLY A 36 9.62 30.72 28.51
C GLY A 36 8.63 30.11 27.51
N THR A 37 9.11 29.34 26.53
CA THR A 37 8.30 28.76 25.44
C THR A 37 7.77 27.36 25.77
N LYS A 38 8.42 26.62 26.67
CA LYS A 38 8.00 25.25 27.05
C LYS A 38 6.53 25.13 27.47
N PRO A 39 5.99 25.98 28.36
CA PRO A 39 4.58 25.89 28.74
C PRO A 39 3.63 26.16 27.56
N LEU A 40 4.04 27.05 26.66
CA LEU A 40 3.29 27.38 25.45
C LEU A 40 3.26 26.19 24.47
N LEU A 41 4.40 25.52 24.29
CA LEU A 41 4.53 24.30 23.48
C LEU A 41 3.66 23.16 24.03
N GLU A 42 3.61 22.97 25.35
CA GLU A 42 2.73 21.99 26.00
C GLU A 42 1.25 22.32 25.77
N ASP A 43 0.87 23.58 25.89
CA ASP A 43 -0.50 24.04 25.63
C ASP A 43 -0.90 23.86 24.16
N PHE A 44 -0.02 24.16 23.22
CA PHE A 44 -0.28 23.91 21.81
C PHE A 44 -0.37 22.43 21.49
N ARG A 45 0.51 21.58 22.04
CA ARG A 45 0.39 20.12 21.92
C ARG A 45 -0.97 19.63 22.44
N ARG A 46 -1.44 20.17 23.57
CA ARG A 46 -2.75 19.85 24.14
C ARG A 46 -3.92 20.33 23.28
N ILE A 47 -3.83 21.52 22.68
CA ILE A 47 -4.84 22.05 21.75
C ILE A 47 -4.87 21.23 20.46
N LEU A 48 -3.71 20.92 19.89
CA LEU A 48 -3.56 20.04 18.73
C LEU A 48 -4.14 18.65 19.00
N GLN A 49 -3.89 18.09 20.18
CA GLN A 49 -4.46 16.82 20.60
C GLN A 49 -5.99 16.88 20.69
N LYS A 50 -6.56 17.96 21.25
CA LYS A 50 -8.02 18.13 21.31
C LYS A 50 -8.64 18.34 19.94
N LEU A 51 -8.01 19.11 19.06
CA LEU A 51 -8.44 19.30 17.66
C LEU A 51 -8.39 17.97 16.88
N ARG A 52 -7.41 17.12 17.16
CA ARG A 52 -7.29 15.75 16.63
C ARG A 52 -8.35 14.79 17.18
N VAL A 53 -8.92 15.04 18.36
CA VAL A 53 -10.05 14.25 18.90
C VAL A 53 -11.36 14.62 18.20
N THR A 54 -11.50 15.87 17.73
CA THR A 54 -12.66 16.34 16.96
C THR A 54 -12.58 16.01 15.47
N ALA A 55 -11.36 15.92 14.92
CA ALA A 55 -11.12 15.55 13.54
C ALA A 55 -10.95 14.03 13.42
N ALA A 56 -11.98 13.34 12.91
CA ALA A 56 -12.00 11.95 12.50
C ALA A 56 -11.31 10.92 13.43
N GLN A 57 -12.07 10.00 14.05
CA GLN A 57 -11.49 9.01 14.95
C GLN A 57 -10.42 8.17 14.22
N PRO A 58 -9.15 8.20 14.67
CA PRO A 58 -8.08 7.48 14.01
C PRO A 58 -8.33 5.99 14.18
N THR A 59 -8.56 5.31 13.07
CA THR A 59 -8.76 3.86 13.03
C THR A 59 -7.52 3.23 12.41
N SER A 60 -6.94 2.27 13.10
CA SER A 60 -5.82 1.51 12.55
C SER A 60 -6.34 0.58 11.46
N PHE A 61 -5.58 0.44 10.37
CA PHE A 61 -5.84 -0.57 9.34
C PHE A 61 -6.00 -1.97 9.95
N SER A 62 -5.20 -2.30 10.97
CA SER A 62 -5.26 -3.61 11.68
C SER A 62 -6.57 -3.94 12.40
N SER A 63 -7.47 -2.97 12.59
CA SER A 63 -8.79 -3.19 13.21
C SER A 63 -9.94 -3.14 12.21
N ALA A 64 -9.64 -3.04 10.91
CA ALA A 64 -10.64 -2.91 9.88
C ALA A 64 -11.47 -4.20 9.71
N THR A 65 -12.75 -4.02 9.50
CA THR A 65 -13.74 -5.10 9.33
C THR A 65 -14.54 -4.89 8.04
N LYS A 66 -15.34 -5.89 7.67
CA LYS A 66 -16.29 -5.76 6.56
C LYS A 66 -17.30 -4.61 6.76
N ASP A 67 -17.63 -4.28 8.01
CA ASP A 67 -18.53 -3.16 8.30
C ASP A 67 -17.88 -1.81 7.99
N ASP A 68 -16.56 -1.70 8.12
CA ASP A 68 -15.82 -0.51 7.69
C ASP A 68 -15.89 -0.33 6.18
N LEU A 69 -15.76 -1.41 5.39
CA LEU A 69 -15.95 -1.37 3.94
C LEU A 69 -17.36 -0.92 3.57
N ASN A 70 -18.38 -1.48 4.24
CA ASN A 70 -19.77 -1.09 4.00
C ASN A 70 -20.01 0.40 4.32
N ARG A 71 -19.45 0.91 5.43
CA ARG A 71 -19.51 2.34 5.79
C ARG A 71 -18.81 3.22 4.75
N ALA A 72 -17.66 2.76 4.26
CA ALA A 72 -16.91 3.41 3.19
C ALA A 72 -17.56 3.28 1.80
N LYS A 73 -18.70 2.55 1.69
CA LYS A 73 -19.37 2.23 0.41
C LYS A 73 -18.42 1.54 -0.57
N ILE A 74 -17.60 0.63 -0.06
CA ILE A 74 -16.66 -0.18 -0.85
C ILE A 74 -17.24 -1.59 -0.99
N PHE A 75 -17.50 -2.01 -2.22
CA PHE A 75 -18.17 -3.27 -2.52
C PHE A 75 -17.25 -4.25 -3.24
N PHE A 76 -17.49 -5.54 -3.03
CA PHE A 76 -16.77 -6.59 -3.72
C PHE A 76 -17.26 -6.72 -5.15
N GLN A 77 -16.32 -6.90 -6.08
CA GLN A 77 -16.54 -7.23 -7.48
C GLN A 77 -15.69 -8.45 -7.84
N ASN A 78 -16.24 -9.41 -8.59
CA ASN A 78 -15.51 -10.62 -8.88
C ASN A 78 -14.42 -10.36 -9.94
N LEU A 79 -13.25 -11.00 -9.80
CA LEU A 79 -12.22 -11.02 -10.85
C LEU A 79 -12.25 -12.38 -11.53
N GLU A 80 -12.71 -12.39 -12.77
CA GLU A 80 -12.75 -13.59 -13.60
C GLU A 80 -11.60 -13.57 -14.59
N TRP A 81 -10.91 -14.71 -14.74
CA TRP A 81 -9.88 -14.84 -15.76
C TRP A 81 -10.46 -14.63 -17.16
N LYS A 82 -9.75 -13.88 -17.99
CA LYS A 82 -9.96 -13.95 -19.45
C LYS A 82 -9.55 -15.33 -19.96
N GLU A 83 -10.04 -15.72 -21.13
CA GLU A 83 -9.87 -17.06 -21.72
C GLU A 83 -8.40 -17.53 -21.73
N ASP A 84 -7.46 -16.64 -22.03
CA ASP A 84 -6.02 -16.89 -22.07
C ASP A 84 -5.25 -16.23 -20.90
N GLY A 85 -5.94 -15.47 -20.04
CA GLY A 85 -5.31 -14.55 -19.10
C GLY A 85 -4.28 -15.21 -18.18
N LYS A 86 -4.55 -16.44 -17.73
CA LYS A 86 -3.65 -17.19 -16.86
C LYS A 86 -2.38 -17.66 -17.57
N VAL A 87 -2.50 -18.06 -18.84
CA VAL A 87 -1.36 -18.50 -19.66
C VAL A 87 -0.52 -17.27 -20.02
N SER A 88 -1.16 -16.21 -20.51
CA SER A 88 -0.51 -14.96 -20.89
C SER A 88 0.20 -14.29 -19.71
N ALA A 89 -0.37 -14.33 -18.50
CA ALA A 89 0.30 -13.88 -17.29
C ALA A 89 1.54 -14.75 -16.98
N ALA A 90 1.42 -16.07 -17.02
CA ALA A 90 2.56 -16.95 -16.75
C ALA A 90 3.71 -16.75 -17.76
N GLU A 91 3.39 -16.62 -19.05
CA GLU A 91 4.38 -16.32 -20.10
C GLU A 91 5.07 -14.97 -19.86
N HIS A 92 4.31 -13.95 -19.45
CA HIS A 92 4.88 -12.65 -19.10
C HIS A 92 5.83 -12.74 -17.90
N GLY A 93 5.53 -13.58 -16.90
CA GLY A 93 6.40 -13.78 -15.75
C GLY A 93 7.67 -14.58 -16.04
N LEU A 94 7.72 -15.34 -17.13
CA LEU A 94 8.94 -16.02 -17.60
C LEU A 94 9.95 -15.06 -18.25
N PHE A 95 9.58 -13.80 -18.46
CA PHE A 95 10.47 -12.83 -19.08
C PHE A 95 11.73 -12.62 -18.22
N ALA A 96 12.86 -13.14 -18.67
CA ALA A 96 14.15 -12.99 -17.99
C ALA A 96 15.00 -11.96 -18.71
N LYS A 97 15.56 -11.01 -17.96
CA LYS A 97 16.63 -10.15 -18.47
C LYS A 97 17.89 -11.00 -18.64
N THR A 98 18.48 -10.97 -19.83
CA THR A 98 19.73 -11.67 -20.13
C THR A 98 20.80 -11.22 -19.13
N ASN A 99 21.47 -12.18 -18.48
CA ASN A 99 22.53 -11.97 -17.48
C ASN A 99 22.09 -11.40 -16.11
N SER A 100 20.82 -11.50 -15.71
CA SER A 100 20.46 -11.28 -14.30
C SER A 100 21.02 -12.41 -13.41
N PHE A 101 21.62 -12.07 -12.27
CA PHE A 101 22.07 -13.05 -11.28
C PHE A 101 20.87 -13.84 -10.70
N LEU A 102 19.75 -13.16 -10.49
CA LEU A 102 18.47 -13.78 -10.09
C LEU A 102 17.73 -14.28 -11.33
N SER A 103 18.30 -15.27 -12.02
CA SER A 103 17.58 -15.98 -13.09
C SER A 103 16.34 -16.67 -12.52
N PHE A 104 15.43 -17.05 -13.42
CA PHE A 104 14.23 -17.78 -13.04
C PHE A 104 14.58 -19.11 -12.34
N GLU A 105 15.51 -19.89 -12.90
CA GLU A 105 15.94 -21.18 -12.32
C GLU A 105 16.63 -21.01 -10.97
N ASN A 106 17.48 -19.98 -10.83
CA ASN A 106 18.14 -19.65 -9.56
C ASN A 106 17.09 -19.30 -8.50
N THR A 107 16.05 -18.56 -8.88
CA THR A 107 14.97 -18.15 -7.98
C THR A 107 14.15 -19.35 -7.52
N GLN A 108 13.76 -20.25 -8.43
CA GLN A 108 13.08 -21.49 -8.06
C GLN A 108 13.92 -22.38 -7.15
N THR A 109 15.24 -22.47 -7.42
CA THR A 109 16.17 -23.23 -6.58
C THR A 109 16.24 -22.65 -5.17
N MET A 110 16.36 -21.33 -5.03
CA MET A 110 16.38 -20.66 -3.73
C MET A 110 15.05 -20.81 -2.97
N ILE A 111 13.91 -20.70 -3.65
CA ILE A 111 12.60 -20.97 -3.06
C ILE A 111 12.54 -22.41 -2.53
N SER A 112 12.97 -23.39 -3.33
CA SER A 112 12.96 -24.81 -2.95
C SER A 112 13.83 -25.06 -1.71
N ILE A 113 14.99 -24.40 -1.62
CA ILE A 113 15.87 -24.46 -0.43
C ILE A 113 15.15 -23.88 0.80
N ILE A 114 14.50 -22.72 0.67
CA ILE A 114 13.76 -22.10 1.78
C ILE A 114 12.63 -23.03 2.24
N LEU A 115 11.83 -23.56 1.32
CA LEU A 115 10.72 -24.47 1.61
C LEU A 115 11.21 -25.77 2.27
N SER A 116 12.40 -26.26 1.92
CA SER A 116 12.97 -27.50 2.47
C SER A 116 13.62 -27.34 3.84
N HIS A 117 14.06 -26.12 4.20
CA HIS A 117 14.90 -25.90 5.38
C HIS A 117 14.34 -24.90 6.41
N VAL A 118 13.30 -24.15 6.06
CA VAL A 118 12.69 -23.15 6.95
C VAL A 118 11.27 -23.59 7.31
N PRO A 119 10.90 -23.64 8.60
CA PRO A 119 9.52 -23.93 9.01
C PRO A 119 8.54 -22.86 8.53
N GLN A 120 7.53 -23.27 7.75
CA GLN A 120 6.55 -22.38 7.10
C GLN A 120 5.45 -21.83 8.03
N VAL A 121 5.64 -21.92 9.34
CA VAL A 121 4.65 -21.53 10.36
C VAL A 121 4.93 -20.17 10.99
N ASN A 122 6.02 -19.51 10.59
CA ASN A 122 6.43 -18.23 11.13
C ASN A 122 6.48 -17.14 10.06
N GLU A 123 6.34 -15.90 10.51
CA GLU A 123 6.39 -14.69 9.68
C GLU A 123 7.74 -14.53 8.97
N MET A 124 8.83 -14.99 9.58
CA MET A 124 10.15 -14.92 8.97
C MET A 124 10.25 -15.73 7.66
N ALA A 125 9.63 -16.92 7.60
CA ALA A 125 9.60 -17.76 6.41
C ALA A 125 8.82 -17.07 5.28
N SER A 126 7.66 -16.49 5.62
CA SER A 126 6.83 -15.72 4.70
C SER A 126 7.60 -14.52 4.12
N ARG A 127 8.30 -13.75 4.96
CA ARG A 127 9.18 -12.65 4.53
C ARG A 127 10.28 -13.12 3.60
N MET A 128 10.98 -14.20 3.94
CA MET A 128 12.08 -14.71 3.10
C MET A 128 11.61 -15.08 1.68
N LEU A 129 10.45 -15.74 1.57
CA LEU A 129 9.87 -16.08 0.27
C LEU A 129 9.39 -14.84 -0.48
N THR A 130 8.73 -13.93 0.22
CA THR A 130 8.22 -12.67 -0.35
C THR A 130 9.37 -11.80 -0.87
N ASP A 131 10.40 -11.58 -0.06
CA ASP A 131 11.61 -10.84 -0.41
C ASP A 131 12.26 -11.42 -1.67
N LEU A 132 12.41 -12.76 -1.74
CA LEU A 132 13.03 -13.41 -2.89
C LEU A 132 12.22 -13.20 -4.19
N VAL A 133 10.89 -13.31 -4.13
CA VAL A 133 10.01 -13.05 -5.27
C VAL A 133 10.06 -11.58 -5.70
N LEU A 134 10.01 -10.64 -4.74
CA LEU A 134 10.04 -9.21 -5.03
C LEU A 134 11.42 -8.74 -5.52
N LEU A 135 12.51 -9.31 -5.01
CA LEU A 135 13.86 -9.05 -5.50
C LEU A 135 14.07 -9.60 -6.92
N HIS A 136 13.52 -10.78 -7.22
CA HIS A 136 13.49 -11.28 -8.59
C HIS A 136 12.78 -10.29 -9.51
N LEU A 137 11.57 -9.85 -9.13
CA LEU A 137 10.81 -8.84 -9.88
C LEU A 137 11.64 -7.56 -10.08
N ALA A 138 12.20 -6.99 -9.02
CA ALA A 138 12.97 -5.74 -9.11
C ALA A 138 14.19 -5.88 -10.02
N SER A 139 14.91 -7.00 -9.92
CA SER A 139 16.11 -7.25 -10.73
C SER A 139 15.82 -7.45 -12.22
N THR A 140 14.67 -8.06 -12.55
CA THR A 140 14.31 -8.43 -13.92
C THR A 140 13.41 -7.41 -14.62
N HIS A 141 12.76 -6.53 -13.85
CA HIS A 141 11.87 -5.49 -14.34
C HIS A 141 12.50 -4.09 -14.36
N SER A 142 13.71 -3.94 -13.80
CA SER A 142 14.52 -2.73 -13.98
C SER A 142 15.29 -2.75 -15.30
N ASP A 143 15.29 -1.63 -16.03
CA ASP A 143 15.97 -1.49 -17.32
C ASP A 143 16.94 -0.30 -17.36
N GLU A 144 17.21 0.25 -18.54
CA GLU A 144 18.12 1.38 -18.72
C GLU A 144 17.47 2.73 -18.38
N THR A 145 16.13 2.80 -18.41
CA THR A 145 15.32 4.02 -18.26
C THR A 145 14.54 4.04 -16.95
N GLU A 146 14.08 2.89 -16.47
CA GLU A 146 13.28 2.76 -15.26
C GLU A 146 13.96 1.81 -14.27
N ALA A 147 13.80 2.11 -12.98
CA ALA A 147 14.22 1.27 -11.88
C ALA A 147 13.00 0.80 -11.10
N VAL A 148 13.09 -0.41 -10.56
CA VAL A 148 12.12 -0.98 -9.62
C VAL A 148 12.79 -1.15 -8.27
N THR A 149 12.12 -0.73 -7.20
CA THR A 149 12.61 -0.86 -5.82
C THR A 149 11.54 -1.42 -4.92
N VAL A 150 11.97 -2.28 -4.00
CA VAL A 150 11.15 -2.85 -2.94
C VAL A 150 11.43 -2.05 -1.68
N ILE A 151 10.39 -1.44 -1.12
CA ILE A 151 10.46 -0.60 0.08
C ILE A 151 9.71 -1.31 1.20
N PRO A 152 10.41 -1.97 2.14
CA PRO A 152 9.77 -2.63 3.27
C PRO A 152 9.22 -1.61 4.28
N ASP A 153 8.24 -2.03 5.08
CA ASP A 153 7.65 -1.27 6.18
C ASP A 153 7.20 0.16 5.76
N TYR A 154 6.62 0.27 4.56
CA TYR A 154 6.21 1.56 4.02
C TYR A 154 5.02 2.13 4.79
N THR A 155 5.19 3.33 5.35
CA THR A 155 4.15 3.97 6.16
C THR A 155 3.18 4.77 5.29
N VAL A 156 1.92 4.35 5.26
CA VAL A 156 0.81 5.16 4.75
C VAL A 156 0.45 6.17 5.81
N MET A 157 0.84 7.42 5.57
CA MET A 157 0.44 8.54 6.42
C MET A 157 -1.08 8.55 6.56
N LYS A 158 -1.57 8.78 7.79
CA LYS A 158 -3.01 8.88 8.06
C LYS A 158 -3.61 9.92 7.12
N THR A 159 -4.37 9.46 6.14
CA THR A 159 -5.04 10.38 5.26
C THR A 159 -6.11 11.07 6.10
N LYS A 160 -6.31 12.38 5.88
CA LYS A 160 -7.42 13.13 6.49
C LYS A 160 -8.78 12.60 6.01
N THR A 161 -8.79 11.56 5.19
CA THR A 161 -10.00 11.10 4.57
C THR A 161 -10.80 10.24 5.48
N THR A 162 -11.97 10.77 5.72
CA THR A 162 -13.13 10.05 6.14
C THR A 162 -13.92 9.56 4.92
N PHE A 163 -13.77 8.28 4.54
CA PHE A 163 -14.66 7.66 3.55
C PHE A 163 -16.14 7.81 3.96
N ASP A 164 -16.38 7.91 5.26
CA ASP A 164 -17.68 8.03 5.92
C ASP A 164 -17.92 9.37 6.62
N GLY A 165 -17.04 10.37 6.45
CA GLY A 165 -17.10 11.63 7.22
C GLY A 165 -16.57 11.56 8.66
N ILE A 166 -16.20 10.37 9.18
CA ILE A 166 -15.97 10.12 10.62
C ILE A 166 -14.62 9.46 10.94
N HIS A 167 -14.05 8.60 10.10
CA HIS A 167 -12.83 7.85 10.46
C HIS A 167 -11.64 8.14 9.53
N SER A 168 -10.46 8.38 10.11
CA SER A 168 -9.21 8.45 9.34
C SER A 168 -8.50 7.10 9.41
N TYR A 169 -8.01 6.62 8.28
CA TYR A 169 -7.30 5.35 8.20
C TYR A 169 -5.83 5.55 7.83
N GLY A 170 -4.96 4.76 8.45
CA GLY A 170 -3.51 4.79 8.21
C GLY A 170 -2.83 3.61 8.90
N GLY A 171 -1.58 3.36 8.53
CA GLY A 171 -0.81 2.23 9.04
C GLY A 171 0.43 1.94 8.20
N VAL A 172 1.04 0.80 8.46
CA VAL A 172 2.24 0.32 7.77
C VAL A 172 1.82 -0.75 6.77
N MET A 173 2.31 -0.64 5.54
CA MET A 173 2.28 -1.70 4.53
C MET A 173 3.58 -2.48 4.62
N ASP A 174 3.50 -3.80 4.54
CA ASP A 174 4.70 -4.65 4.67
C ASP A 174 5.70 -4.37 3.55
N TYR A 175 5.21 -4.19 2.31
CA TYR A 175 6.05 -3.73 1.20
C TYR A 175 5.32 -2.79 0.25
N LEU A 176 6.04 -1.80 -0.25
CA LEU A 176 5.69 -1.02 -1.42
C LEU A 176 6.68 -1.35 -2.55
N VAL A 177 6.17 -1.79 -3.69
CA VAL A 177 6.98 -1.96 -4.90
C VAL A 177 6.76 -0.74 -5.79
N ALA A 178 7.83 0.01 -6.07
CA ALA A 178 7.75 1.23 -6.87
C ALA A 178 8.60 1.11 -8.14
N LYS A 179 8.03 1.54 -9.27
CA LYS A 179 8.72 1.74 -10.55
C LYS A 179 8.81 3.23 -10.85
N TYR A 180 9.99 3.71 -11.23
CA TYR A 180 10.28 5.14 -11.39
C TYR A 180 11.49 5.38 -12.31
N PRO A 181 11.71 6.62 -12.79
CA PRO A 181 12.85 6.95 -13.65
C PRO A 181 14.20 6.67 -12.98
N LYS A 182 15.10 6.03 -13.72
CA LYS A 182 16.33 5.45 -13.17
C LYS A 182 17.27 6.48 -12.54
N GLU A 183 17.23 7.74 -12.95
CA GLU A 183 18.06 8.80 -12.33
C GLU A 183 17.82 8.96 -10.81
N TYR A 184 16.67 8.53 -10.29
CA TYR A 184 16.36 8.62 -8.86
C TYR A 184 16.84 7.42 -8.03
N SER A 185 17.41 6.37 -8.65
CA SER A 185 17.69 5.08 -7.99
C SER A 185 18.51 5.22 -6.71
N ASN A 186 19.62 5.96 -6.76
CA ASN A 186 20.48 6.14 -5.59
C ASN A 186 19.78 6.92 -4.47
N ALA A 187 18.95 7.90 -4.82
CA ALA A 187 18.22 8.68 -3.84
C ALA A 187 17.10 7.85 -3.19
N MET A 188 16.43 7.00 -3.97
CA MET A 188 15.39 6.09 -3.49
C MET A 188 15.93 5.09 -2.46
N LEU A 189 17.17 4.62 -2.62
CA LEU A 189 17.81 3.74 -1.64
C LEU A 189 18.15 4.43 -0.31
N CYS A 190 18.31 5.76 -0.32
CA CYS A 190 18.63 6.53 0.89
C CYS A 190 17.38 7.01 1.63
N ASP A 191 16.39 7.53 0.91
CA ASP A 191 15.18 8.12 1.49
C ASP A 191 13.97 7.89 0.56
N PRO A 192 13.40 6.68 0.54
CA PRO A 192 12.37 6.33 -0.42
C PRO A 192 11.09 7.17 -0.25
N ILE A 193 10.73 7.51 0.98
CA ILE A 193 9.50 8.25 1.29
C ILE A 193 9.59 9.66 0.69
N SER A 194 10.64 10.41 1.03
CA SER A 194 10.77 11.79 0.55
C SER A 194 10.95 11.87 -0.96
N ILE A 195 11.55 10.85 -1.58
CA ILE A 195 11.69 10.79 -3.04
C ILE A 195 10.34 10.50 -3.70
N LEU A 196 9.57 9.54 -3.21
CA LEU A 196 8.25 9.23 -3.76
C LEU A 196 7.28 10.40 -3.61
N GLU A 197 7.42 11.26 -2.61
CA GLU A 197 6.56 12.44 -2.43
C GLU A 197 6.88 13.61 -3.39
N ARG A 198 7.99 13.55 -4.14
CA ARG A 198 8.35 14.62 -5.09
C ARG A 198 7.37 14.70 -6.26
N GLU A 199 6.82 15.89 -6.45
CA GLU A 199 5.96 16.20 -7.61
C GLU A 199 6.68 16.03 -8.96
N SER A 200 8.00 16.13 -8.97
CA SER A 200 8.81 15.96 -10.19
C SER A 200 8.78 14.53 -10.74
N ILE A 201 8.38 13.53 -9.93
CA ILE A 201 8.31 12.13 -10.36
C ILE A 201 6.87 11.82 -10.79
N THR A 202 6.50 12.32 -11.97
CA THR A 202 5.14 12.17 -12.51
C THR A 202 4.83 10.75 -12.98
N GLU A 203 5.85 9.98 -13.36
CA GLU A 203 5.72 8.64 -13.96
C GLU A 203 5.93 7.49 -12.97
N LYS A 204 5.80 7.76 -11.66
CA LYS A 204 5.89 6.68 -10.66
C LYS A 204 4.67 5.77 -10.74
N ARG A 205 4.92 4.46 -10.61
CA ARG A 205 3.90 3.42 -10.48
C ARG A 205 4.18 2.61 -9.24
N GLN A 206 3.13 2.23 -8.51
CA GLN A 206 3.28 1.60 -7.21
C GLN A 206 2.31 0.44 -7.04
N SER A 207 2.78 -0.66 -6.47
CA SER A 207 1.94 -1.78 -6.06
C SER A 207 2.14 -2.09 -4.58
N ASN A 208 1.03 -2.21 -3.86
CA ASN A 208 1.01 -2.46 -2.42
C ASN A 208 1.04 -3.95 -2.14
N ILE A 209 1.98 -4.42 -1.33
CA ILE A 209 2.06 -5.83 -0.94
C ILE A 209 1.92 -5.93 0.58
N PHE A 210 0.98 -6.76 1.01
CA PHE A 210 0.68 -7.00 2.41
C PHE A 210 1.05 -8.44 2.77
N GLU A 211 1.62 -8.59 3.96
CA GLU A 211 2.03 -9.86 4.50
C GLU A 211 1.00 -10.37 5.51
N ALA A 212 0.78 -11.69 5.52
CA ALA A 212 0.00 -12.38 6.52
C ALA A 212 0.77 -13.59 7.03
N LYS A 213 0.44 -14.00 8.27
CA LYS A 213 1.10 -15.15 8.91
C LYS A 213 0.72 -16.48 8.29
N ASN A 214 -0.46 -16.56 7.69
CA ASN A 214 -1.03 -17.75 7.07
C ASN A 214 -2.29 -17.36 6.30
N LEU A 215 -2.80 -18.31 5.51
CA LEU A 215 -4.03 -18.16 4.72
C LEU A 215 -5.27 -17.71 5.51
N ALA A 216 -5.45 -18.15 6.77
CA ALA A 216 -6.60 -17.71 7.56
C ALA A 216 -6.47 -16.21 7.88
N SER A 217 -5.28 -15.78 8.31
CA SER A 217 -4.97 -14.36 8.53
C SER A 217 -5.08 -13.53 7.25
N MET A 218 -4.75 -14.09 6.07
CA MET A 218 -4.97 -13.40 4.80
C MET A 218 -6.46 -13.05 4.61
N ARG A 219 -7.36 -14.01 4.82
CA ARG A 219 -8.80 -13.80 4.65
C ARG A 219 -9.35 -12.79 5.66
N ASP A 220 -8.87 -12.83 6.89
CA ASP A 220 -9.26 -11.89 7.95
C ASP A 220 -8.80 -10.45 7.64
N ASN A 221 -7.65 -10.30 6.95
CA ASN A 221 -7.04 -9.00 6.65
C ASN A 221 -7.55 -8.34 5.34
N ILE A 222 -8.50 -8.95 4.61
CA ILE A 222 -8.99 -8.37 3.35
C ILE A 222 -9.51 -6.94 3.53
N ALA A 223 -10.32 -6.69 4.57
CA ALA A 223 -10.89 -5.37 4.81
C ALA A 223 -9.81 -4.31 5.09
N GLN A 224 -8.79 -4.70 5.86
CA GLN A 224 -7.61 -3.90 6.13
C GLN A 224 -6.91 -3.49 4.84
N VAL A 225 -6.60 -4.45 3.99
CA VAL A 225 -5.86 -4.26 2.74
C VAL A 225 -6.62 -3.35 1.77
N VAL A 226 -7.94 -3.56 1.65
CA VAL A 226 -8.79 -2.77 0.75
C VAL A 226 -8.92 -1.32 1.23
N LEU A 227 -9.06 -1.07 2.54
CA LEU A 227 -9.09 0.30 3.06
C LEU A 227 -7.74 0.99 2.91
N ALA A 228 -6.64 0.26 3.06
CA ALA A 228 -5.31 0.80 2.82
C ALA A 228 -5.13 1.18 1.35
N ALA A 229 -5.52 0.32 0.42
CA ALA A 229 -5.55 0.61 -1.01
C ALA A 229 -6.40 1.85 -1.34
N ALA A 230 -7.59 1.95 -0.75
CA ALA A 230 -8.46 3.11 -0.91
C ALA A 230 -7.81 4.40 -0.40
N ALA A 231 -7.16 4.34 0.76
CA ALA A 231 -6.47 5.48 1.36
C ALA A 231 -5.27 5.92 0.49
N THR A 232 -4.48 4.98 -0.01
CA THR A 232 -3.37 5.25 -0.94
C THR A 232 -3.87 5.91 -2.21
N CYS A 233 -4.89 5.37 -2.87
CA CYS A 233 -5.49 5.98 -4.06
C CYS A 233 -5.83 7.44 -3.84
N GLN A 234 -6.45 7.73 -2.70
CA GLN A 234 -6.84 9.09 -2.40
C GLN A 234 -5.67 10.02 -2.06
N GLN A 235 -4.71 9.54 -1.28
CA GLN A 235 -3.49 10.30 -0.95
C GLN A 235 -2.76 10.72 -2.22
N GLU A 236 -2.72 9.83 -3.22
CA GLU A 236 -2.01 10.05 -4.48
C GLU A 236 -2.88 10.69 -5.58
N GLY A 237 -4.16 10.95 -5.31
CA GLY A 237 -5.10 11.45 -6.31
C GLY A 237 -5.33 10.48 -7.48
N LYS A 238 -5.19 9.17 -7.25
CA LYS A 238 -5.40 8.10 -8.22
C LYS A 238 -6.79 7.49 -8.06
N LYS A 239 -7.39 7.07 -9.17
CA LYS A 239 -8.71 6.41 -9.18
C LYS A 239 -8.65 4.91 -8.91
N CYS A 240 -7.50 4.27 -9.10
CA CYS A 240 -7.34 2.85 -8.81
C CYS A 240 -5.91 2.53 -8.37
N THR A 241 -5.80 1.39 -7.69
CA THR A 241 -4.54 0.77 -7.29
C THR A 241 -4.67 -0.74 -7.36
N ARG A 242 -3.53 -1.41 -7.41
CA ARG A 242 -3.42 -2.85 -7.48
C ARG A 242 -2.37 -3.33 -6.49
N GLY A 243 -2.58 -4.51 -5.95
CA GLY A 243 -1.67 -5.07 -4.96
C GLY A 243 -1.84 -6.56 -4.77
N ALA A 244 -1.12 -7.08 -3.78
CA ALA A 244 -1.24 -8.46 -3.36
C ALA A 244 -1.23 -8.59 -1.83
N LEU A 245 -1.86 -9.65 -1.36
CA LEU A 245 -1.76 -10.18 -0.02
C LEU A 245 -1.06 -11.53 -0.12
N THR A 246 -0.09 -11.79 0.75
CA THR A 246 0.73 -13.01 0.69
C THR A 246 1.14 -13.51 2.06
N ASP A 247 1.29 -14.82 2.20
CA ASP A 247 2.04 -15.46 3.31
C ASP A 247 3.39 -16.04 2.81
N GLY A 248 3.91 -15.48 1.72
CA GLY A 248 5.10 -15.92 1.01
C GLY A 248 4.81 -17.08 0.04
N ASN A 249 4.07 -18.09 0.48
CA ASN A 249 3.75 -19.26 -0.32
C ASN A 249 2.44 -19.13 -1.10
N THR A 250 1.41 -18.51 -0.51
CA THR A 250 0.11 -18.28 -1.15
C THR A 250 -0.11 -16.81 -1.38
N TRP A 251 -0.56 -16.46 -2.59
CA TRP A 251 -0.76 -15.10 -3.05
C TRP A 251 -2.22 -14.89 -3.45
N ILE A 252 -2.79 -13.77 -3.01
CA ILE A 252 -4.10 -13.27 -3.45
C ILE A 252 -3.86 -11.87 -4.01
N PHE A 253 -4.11 -11.69 -5.31
CA PHE A 253 -3.99 -10.38 -5.94
C PHE A 253 -5.30 -9.64 -5.79
N PHE A 254 -5.23 -8.34 -5.58
CA PHE A 254 -6.39 -7.49 -5.44
C PHE A 254 -6.32 -6.23 -6.30
N THR A 255 -7.49 -5.68 -6.57
CA THR A 255 -7.67 -4.37 -7.21
C THR A 255 -8.57 -3.52 -6.35
N TYR A 256 -8.40 -2.20 -6.40
CA TYR A 256 -9.35 -1.23 -5.88
C TYR A 256 -9.58 -0.16 -6.92
N SER A 257 -10.84 0.23 -7.13
CA SER A 257 -11.23 1.33 -8.01
C SER A 257 -12.26 2.23 -7.32
N GLN A 258 -12.00 3.53 -7.33
CA GLN A 258 -12.90 4.55 -6.82
C GLN A 258 -14.04 4.79 -7.81
N VAL A 259 -15.26 4.95 -7.29
CA VAL A 259 -16.43 5.35 -8.09
C VAL A 259 -16.69 6.85 -7.94
N ASP A 260 -17.17 7.51 -8.99
CA ASP A 260 -17.34 8.98 -9.01
C ASP A 260 -18.35 9.48 -7.96
N SER A 261 -19.29 8.63 -7.52
CA SER A 261 -20.25 8.93 -6.44
C SER A 261 -19.67 8.82 -5.02
N GLY A 262 -18.39 8.50 -4.89
CA GLY A 262 -17.72 8.20 -3.62
C GLY A 262 -17.81 6.72 -3.23
N GLY A 263 -16.82 6.25 -2.47
CA GLY A 263 -16.60 4.82 -2.20
C GLY A 263 -15.80 4.15 -3.31
N GLY A 264 -16.02 2.85 -3.54
CA GLY A 264 -15.30 2.12 -4.56
C GLY A 264 -15.72 0.66 -4.74
N ASN A 265 -15.03 -0.04 -5.62
CA ASN A 265 -15.12 -1.48 -5.75
C ASN A 265 -13.74 -2.09 -5.51
N TYR A 266 -13.71 -3.31 -4.98
CA TYR A 266 -12.49 -4.09 -4.90
C TYR A 266 -12.70 -5.49 -5.48
N GLY A 267 -11.68 -6.01 -6.13
CA GLY A 267 -11.67 -7.37 -6.65
C GLY A 267 -10.54 -8.19 -6.08
N LEU A 268 -10.74 -9.51 -5.98
CA LEU A 268 -9.76 -10.47 -5.51
C LEU A 268 -9.61 -11.61 -6.52
N THR A 269 -8.39 -12.08 -6.73
CA THR A 269 -8.16 -13.33 -7.44
C THR A 269 -8.45 -14.52 -6.54
N ALA A 270 -8.60 -15.70 -7.15
CA ALA A 270 -8.43 -16.95 -6.40
C ALA A 270 -7.01 -17.04 -5.80
N GLU A 271 -6.87 -17.89 -4.79
CA GLU A 271 -5.59 -18.19 -4.13
C GLU A 271 -4.62 -18.84 -5.13
N ILE A 272 -3.40 -18.30 -5.21
CA ILE A 272 -2.32 -18.82 -6.05
C ILE A 272 -1.22 -19.31 -5.13
N THR A 273 -1.09 -20.62 -4.99
CA THR A 273 -0.03 -21.23 -4.19
C THR A 273 1.20 -21.46 -5.07
N LEU A 274 2.37 -21.01 -4.59
CA LEU A 274 3.68 -21.09 -5.25
C LEU A 274 4.00 -22.53 -5.65
N GLY A 275 3.72 -23.47 -4.74
CA GLY A 275 3.91 -24.92 -4.90
C GLY A 275 5.28 -25.38 -4.39
N GLU A 276 5.46 -26.69 -4.24
CA GLU A 276 6.65 -27.29 -3.60
C GLU A 276 7.95 -26.95 -4.34
N HIS A 277 7.86 -26.80 -5.67
CA HIS A 277 8.99 -26.45 -6.54
C HIS A 277 8.78 -25.10 -7.23
N ALA A 278 7.94 -24.23 -6.65
CA ALA A 278 7.64 -22.92 -7.21
C ALA A 278 7.07 -22.99 -8.65
N GLU A 279 6.21 -23.96 -8.92
CA GLU A 279 5.61 -24.19 -10.24
C GLU A 279 4.71 -23.04 -10.68
N ARG A 280 4.16 -22.29 -9.72
CA ARG A 280 3.33 -21.09 -9.98
C ARG A 280 4.11 -19.78 -9.93
N LEU A 281 5.42 -19.82 -9.75
CA LEU A 281 6.26 -18.62 -9.78
C LEU A 281 6.07 -17.78 -11.06
N PRO A 282 6.00 -18.35 -12.28
CA PRO A 282 5.78 -17.54 -13.48
C PRO A 282 4.46 -16.75 -13.42
N LEU A 283 3.40 -17.39 -12.94
CA LEU A 283 2.10 -16.75 -12.83
C LEU A 283 2.13 -15.58 -11.85
N ILE A 284 2.74 -15.79 -10.67
CA ILE A 284 2.89 -14.75 -9.64
C ILE A 284 3.71 -13.57 -10.18
N LEU A 285 4.85 -13.84 -10.81
CA LEU A 285 5.72 -12.81 -11.39
C LEU A 285 5.03 -12.03 -12.50
N GLY A 286 4.29 -12.71 -13.38
CA GLY A 286 3.56 -12.05 -14.47
C GLY A 286 2.46 -11.13 -13.97
N LEU A 287 1.73 -11.56 -12.93
CA LEU A 287 0.73 -10.72 -12.27
C LEU A 287 1.38 -9.52 -11.56
N LEU A 288 2.50 -9.71 -10.86
CA LEU A 288 3.23 -8.62 -10.21
C LEU A 288 3.75 -7.58 -11.22
N ARG A 289 4.25 -8.04 -12.38
CA ARG A 289 4.68 -7.15 -13.47
C ARG A 289 3.53 -6.30 -13.99
N ASP A 290 2.41 -6.92 -14.35
CA ASP A 290 1.22 -6.20 -14.81
C ASP A 290 0.67 -5.27 -13.71
N TRP A 291 0.67 -5.69 -12.46
CA TRP A 291 0.21 -4.86 -11.35
C TRP A 291 1.10 -3.64 -11.13
N LEU A 292 2.39 -3.75 -11.41
CA LEU A 292 3.31 -2.62 -11.33
C LEU A 292 3.21 -1.72 -12.57
N ASP A 293 3.21 -2.29 -13.77
CA ASP A 293 3.15 -1.53 -15.01
C ASP A 293 1.81 -0.84 -15.20
N ASN A 294 0.72 -1.45 -14.74
CA ASN A 294 -0.64 -0.95 -14.91
C ASN A 294 -1.30 -0.63 -13.56
N ALA A 295 -0.50 -0.29 -12.54
CA ALA A 295 -0.93 -0.02 -11.15
C ALA A 295 -2.14 0.91 -11.03
N HIS A 296 -2.21 1.92 -11.88
CA HIS A 296 -3.27 2.94 -11.88
C HIS A 296 -4.14 2.91 -13.14
N ASP A 297 -4.08 1.82 -13.92
CA ASP A 297 -4.99 1.60 -15.04
C ASP A 297 -6.23 0.83 -14.54
N PRO A 298 -7.46 1.32 -14.78
CA PRO A 298 -8.67 0.59 -14.45
C PRO A 298 -8.87 -0.68 -15.31
N ASN A 299 -8.22 -0.78 -16.47
CA ASN A 299 -8.35 -1.93 -17.38
C ASN A 299 -7.40 -3.06 -16.95
N LEU A 300 -7.98 -4.21 -16.60
CA LEU A 300 -7.21 -5.37 -16.18
C LEU A 300 -6.77 -6.17 -17.41
N GLN A 301 -5.47 -6.42 -17.55
CA GLN A 301 -4.93 -7.13 -18.72
C GLN A 301 -5.46 -8.56 -18.77
N TYR A 302 -5.43 -9.28 -17.64
CA TYR A 302 -5.73 -10.71 -17.57
C TYR A 302 -7.11 -11.07 -17.02
N PHE A 303 -7.87 -10.08 -16.52
CA PHE A 303 -9.13 -10.30 -15.82
C PHE A 303 -10.28 -9.48 -16.39
N ASN A 304 -11.50 -9.99 -16.25
CA ASN A 304 -12.74 -9.24 -16.37
C ASN A 304 -13.23 -8.93 -14.96
N ALA A 305 -13.66 -7.69 -14.74
CA ALA A 305 -14.35 -7.30 -13.53
C ALA A 305 -15.85 -7.57 -13.73
N VAL A 306 -16.41 -8.49 -12.95
CA VAL A 306 -17.81 -8.96 -13.06
C VAL A 306 -18.60 -8.60 -11.83
#